data_AF-A0A660NIK5-F1
#
_entry.id   AF-A0A660NIK5-F1
#
_cell.length_a   1.000
_cell.length_b   1.000
_cell.length_c   1.000
_cell.angle_alpha   90.00
_cell.angle_beta   90.00
_cell.angle_gamma   90.00
#
_symmetry.space_group_name_H-M   'P 1'
#
loop_
_entity.id
_entity.type
_entity.pdbx_description
1 polymer ?
#
loop_
_entity_poly.entity_id
_entity_poly.type
_entity_poly.pdbx_seq_one_letter_code
_entity_poly.pdbx_strand_id
1 'polypeptide(L)'
;MAQAVSTPRTATRTVARRKSLGQGMTEYIVIVALVGVAAIGVYSFLGQSVRGATAGIALELAGENADKGIKEAKSASDKAVNAAKAKATLNNYNSNNH
;
A
#
# COMPACT_ATOMS: atom_id res chain seq x y z
N MET A 1 66.26 40.50 2.90
CA MET A 1 64.79 40.71 2.83
C MET A 1 64.15 39.42 2.35
N ALA A 2 63.65 38.59 3.27
CA ALA A 2 62.93 37.36 2.93
C ALA A 2 61.43 37.61 3.15
N GLN A 3 60.66 37.68 2.06
CA GLN A 3 59.19 37.81 2.17
C GLN A 3 58.58 36.42 2.30
N ALA A 4 57.94 36.17 3.44
CA ALA A 4 57.20 34.95 3.70
C ALA A 4 55.91 34.96 2.85
N VAL A 5 55.79 33.98 1.95
CA VAL A 5 54.55 33.75 1.19
C VAL A 5 53.51 33.14 2.12
N SER A 6 52.40 33.83 2.36
CA SER A 6 51.28 33.32 3.15
C SER A 6 50.31 32.57 2.23
N THR A 7 50.32 31.24 2.28
CA THR A 7 49.32 30.42 1.57
C THR A 7 47.98 30.42 2.33
N PRO A 8 46.83 30.60 1.65
CA PRO A 8 45.53 30.52 2.30
C PRO A 8 45.19 29.08 2.69
N ARG A 9 44.83 28.84 3.96
CA ARG A 9 44.25 27.56 4.41
C ARG A 9 42.80 27.49 3.95
N THR A 10 42.52 26.66 2.94
CA THR A 10 41.15 26.28 2.58
C THR A 10 40.55 25.44 3.70
N ALA A 11 39.65 26.04 4.50
CA ALA A 11 38.90 25.32 5.52
C ALA A 11 37.83 24.44 4.85
N THR A 12 38.04 23.13 4.86
CA THR A 12 37.05 22.16 4.37
C THR A 12 35.83 22.18 5.28
N ARG A 13 34.71 22.76 4.81
CA ARG A 13 33.47 22.83 5.59
C ARG A 13 32.77 21.46 5.55
N THR A 14 33.00 20.63 6.55
CA THR A 14 32.27 19.36 6.73
C THR A 14 30.82 19.66 7.06
N VAL A 15 29.92 19.44 6.09
CA VAL A 15 28.48 19.56 6.31
C VAL A 15 28.04 18.38 7.17
N ALA A 16 27.88 18.59 8.47
CA ALA A 16 27.27 17.60 9.35
C ALA A 16 25.82 17.36 8.88
N ARG A 17 25.56 16.16 8.35
CA ARG A 17 24.21 15.73 7.97
C ARG A 17 23.40 15.65 9.26
N ARG A 18 22.52 16.64 9.52
CA ARG A 18 21.62 16.61 10.68
C ARG A 18 20.81 15.33 10.59
N LYS A 19 21.07 14.36 11.48
CA LYS A 19 20.17 13.22 11.67
C LYS A 19 18.87 13.80 12.21
N SER A 20 17.83 13.81 11.38
CA SER A 20 16.50 14.17 11.81
C SER A 20 16.00 13.08 12.76
N LEU A 21 16.05 13.35 14.07
CA LEU A 21 15.59 12.44 15.12
C LEU A 21 14.06 12.25 15.12
N GLY A 22 13.34 12.92 14.20
CA GLY A 22 11.90 12.75 13.97
C GLY A 22 11.51 12.28 12.56
N GLN A 23 12.45 12.20 11.60
CA GLN A 23 12.12 11.78 10.23
C GLN A 23 11.57 10.36 10.17
N GLY A 24 12.06 9.46 11.03
CA GLY A 24 11.57 8.08 11.09
C GLY A 24 10.15 7.93 11.63
N MET A 25 9.71 8.81 12.55
CA MET A 25 8.35 8.76 13.12
C MET A 25 7.30 9.18 12.10
N THR A 26 7.53 10.28 11.38
CA THR A 26 6.59 10.74 10.34
C THR A 26 6.59 9.79 9.14
N GLU A 27 7.75 9.27 8.74
CA GLU A 27 7.84 8.29 7.65
C GLU A 27 7.10 7.00 7.99
N TYR A 28 7.23 6.52 9.22
CA TYR A 28 6.48 5.35 9.69
C TYR A 28 4.97 5.61 9.66
N ILE A 29 4.50 6.75 10.16
CA ILE A 29 3.07 7.09 10.15
C ILE A 29 2.52 7.15 8.72
N VAL A 30 3.27 7.75 7.78
CA VAL A 30 2.86 7.84 6.38
C VAL A 30 2.81 6.46 5.72
N ILE A 31 3.83 5.62 5.91
CA ILE A 31 3.86 4.26 5.35
C ILE A 31 2.71 3.41 5.92
N VAL A 32 2.49 3.45 7.24
CA VAL A 32 1.39 2.73 7.89
C VAL A 32 0.04 3.20 7.38
N ALA A 33 -0.17 4.50 7.20
CA ALA A 33 -1.40 5.04 6.65
C ALA A 33 -1.66 4.53 5.21
N LEU A 34 -0.63 4.51 4.36
CA LEU A 34 -0.74 4.02 2.98
C LEU A 34 -1.08 2.52 2.92
N VAL A 35 -0.42 1.70 3.76
CA VAL A 35 -0.71 0.26 3.86
C VAL A 35 -2.12 0.02 4.40
N GLY A 36 -2.55 0.80 5.41
CA GLY A 36 -3.89 0.70 5.99
C GLY A 36 -4.99 0.96 4.96
N VAL A 37 -4.85 2.01 4.16
CA VAL A 37 -5.82 2.33 3.09
C VAL A 37 -5.85 1.23 2.02
N ALA A 38 -4.69 0.72 1.60
CA ALA A 38 -4.62 -0.38 0.64
C ALA A 38 -5.29 -1.66 1.16
N ALA A 39 -5.14 -1.95 2.46
CA ALA A 39 -5.69 -3.14 3.09
C ALA A 39 -7.23 -3.15 3.12
N ILE A 40 -7.89 -1.99 3.27
CA ILE A 40 -9.36 -1.88 3.28
C ILE A 40 -9.98 -2.51 2.02
N GLY A 41 -9.39 -2.25 0.85
CA GLY A 41 -9.87 -2.82 -0.43
C GLY A 41 -9.75 -4.33 -0.49
N VAL A 42 -8.58 -4.87 -0.12
CA VAL A 42 -8.31 -6.32 -0.12
C VAL A 42 -9.24 -7.05 0.84
N TYR A 43 -9.41 -6.53 2.07
CA TYR A 43 -10.30 -7.14 3.06
C TYR A 43 -11.77 -7.05 2.69
N SER A 44 -12.20 -6.01 1.96
CA SER A 44 -13.57 -5.91 1.46
C SER A 44 -13.89 -7.04 0.47
N PHE A 45 -13.02 -7.29 -0.50
CA PHE A 45 -13.21 -8.36 -1.48
C PHE A 45 -13.12 -9.76 -0.85
N LEU A 46 -12.17 -9.95 0.08
CA LEU A 46 -12.06 -11.20 0.84
C LEU A 46 -13.32 -11.46 1.67
N GLY A 47 -13.82 -10.45 2.39
CA GLY A 47 -15.02 -10.56 3.22
C GLY A 47 -16.29 -10.82 2.40
N GLN A 48 -16.39 -10.30 1.17
CA GLN A 48 -17.47 -10.65 0.25
C GLN A 48 -17.36 -12.11 -0.23
N SER A 49 -16.15 -12.56 -0.57
CA SER A 49 -15.90 -13.93 -1.03
C SER A 49 -16.22 -14.98 0.04
N VAL A 50 -15.72 -14.76 1.27
CA VAL A 50 -15.97 -15.67 2.41
C VAL A 50 -17.46 -15.71 2.76
N ARG A 51 -18.14 -14.55 2.84
CA ARG A 51 -19.58 -14.52 3.13
C ARG A 51 -20.41 -15.22 2.06
N GLY A 52 -20.09 -15.02 0.78
CA GLY A 52 -20.79 -15.69 -0.33
C GLY A 52 -20.61 -17.21 -0.30
N ALA A 53 -19.39 -17.68 -0.03
CA ALA A 53 -19.10 -19.11 0.12
C ALA A 53 -19.82 -19.73 1.33
N THR A 54 -19.77 -19.07 2.49
CA THR A 54 -20.47 -19.53 3.70
C THR A 54 -21.98 -19.54 3.53
N ALA A 55 -22.54 -18.52 2.87
CA ALA A 55 -23.97 -18.49 2.53
C ALA A 55 -24.35 -19.63 1.57
N GLY A 56 -23.50 -19.93 0.58
CA GLY A 56 -23.70 -21.07 -0.31
C GLY A 56 -23.71 -22.41 0.44
N ILE A 57 -22.74 -22.65 1.32
CA ILE A 57 -22.69 -23.87 2.15
C ILE A 57 -23.93 -23.98 3.05
N ALA A 58 -24.38 -22.86 3.63
CA ALA A 58 -25.58 -22.85 4.47
C ALA A 58 -26.86 -23.17 3.67
N LEU A 59 -26.97 -22.69 2.43
CA LEU A 59 -28.08 -23.01 1.54
C LEU A 59 -28.07 -24.48 1.12
N GLU A 60 -26.92 -25.03 0.71
CA GLU A 60 -26.78 -26.46 0.41
C GLU A 60 -27.18 -27.34 1.60
N LEU A 61 -26.75 -26.96 2.82
CA LEU A 61 -27.10 -27.68 4.05
C LEU A 61 -28.61 -27.61 4.35
N ALA A 62 -29.27 -26.52 3.95
CA ALA A 62 -30.71 -26.35 4.04
C ALA A 62 -31.49 -27.04 2.90
N GLY A 63 -30.79 -27.66 1.93
CA GLY A 63 -31.41 -28.26 0.74
C GLY A 63 -31.82 -27.25 -0.33
N GLU A 64 -31.34 -26.01 -0.22
CA GLU A 64 -31.63 -24.90 -1.12
C GLU A 64 -30.48 -24.65 -2.09
N ASN A 65 -30.78 -24.03 -3.23
CA ASN A 65 -29.77 -23.78 -4.26
C ASN A 65 -28.78 -22.67 -3.85
N ALA A 66 -27.48 -23.01 -3.82
CA ALA A 66 -26.38 -22.12 -3.44
C ALA A 66 -25.79 -21.25 -4.57
N ASP A 67 -26.28 -21.38 -5.80
CA ASP A 67 -25.72 -20.74 -7.02
C ASP A 67 -25.47 -19.24 -6.85
N LYS A 68 -26.36 -18.53 -6.15
CA LYS A 68 -26.24 -17.08 -5.95
C LYS A 68 -25.03 -16.71 -5.09
N GLY A 69 -24.86 -17.38 -3.94
CA GLY A 69 -23.75 -17.13 -3.03
C GLY A 69 -22.40 -17.48 -3.66
N ILE A 70 -22.35 -18.58 -4.43
CA ILE A 70 -21.16 -18.99 -5.18
C ILE A 70 -20.81 -17.97 -6.27
N LYS A 71 -21.79 -17.48 -7.04
CA LYS A 71 -21.58 -16.47 -8.08
C LYS A 71 -21.05 -15.15 -7.51
N GLU A 72 -21.61 -14.70 -6.38
CA GLU A 72 -21.15 -13.49 -5.70
C GLU A 72 -19.72 -13.65 -5.17
N ALA A 73 -19.40 -14.80 -4.55
CA ALA A 73 -18.05 -15.07 -4.07
C ALA A 73 -17.02 -15.11 -5.21
N LYS A 74 -17.38 -15.71 -6.33
CA LYS A 74 -16.54 -15.73 -7.54
C LYS A 74 -16.34 -14.33 -8.10
N SER A 75 -17.41 -13.53 -8.21
CA SER A 75 -17.31 -12.15 -8.67
C SER A 75 -16.39 -11.30 -7.79
N ALA A 76 -16.49 -11.44 -6.47
CA ALA A 76 -15.61 -10.74 -5.53
C ALA A 76 -14.14 -11.20 -5.68
N SER A 77 -13.90 -12.49 -5.91
CA SER A 77 -12.57 -13.03 -6.18
C SER A 77 -11.98 -12.48 -7.49
N ASP A 78 -12.77 -12.43 -8.56
CA ASP A 78 -12.34 -11.88 -9.86
C ASP A 78 -12.00 -10.38 -9.76
N LYS A 79 -12.80 -9.62 -9.01
CA LYS A 79 -12.52 -8.20 -8.70
C LYS A 79 -11.20 -8.05 -7.93
N ALA A 80 -10.93 -8.90 -6.94
CA ALA A 80 -9.67 -8.89 -6.21
C ALA A 80 -8.48 -9.19 -7.12
N VAL A 81 -8.59 -10.18 -8.00
CA VAL A 81 -7.54 -10.53 -8.98
C VAL A 81 -7.28 -9.37 -9.94
N ASN A 82 -8.33 -8.71 -10.43
CA ASN A 82 -8.19 -7.57 -11.33
C ASN A 82 -7.58 -6.35 -10.62
N ALA A 83 -7.98 -6.08 -9.37
CA ALA A 83 -7.38 -5.04 -8.55
C ALA A 83 -5.89 -5.33 -8.27
N ALA A 84 -5.50 -6.59 -8.06
CA ALA A 84 -4.10 -6.98 -7.88
C ALA A 84 -3.26 -6.83 -9.17
N LYS A 85 -3.86 -7.03 -10.35
CA LYS A 85 -3.21 -6.81 -11.65
C LYS A 85 -3.05 -5.33 -11.97
N ALA A 86 -3.94 -4.48 -11.48
CA ALA A 86 -3.82 -3.04 -11.60
C ALA A 86 -2.65 -2.54 -10.75
N LYS A 87 -1.48 -2.36 -11.38
CA LYS A 87 -0.26 -1.89 -10.70
C LYS A 87 -0.48 -0.45 -10.22
N ALA A 88 -0.81 -0.24 -8.95
CA ALA A 88 -0.87 1.10 -8.37
C ALA A 88 0.55 1.66 -8.20
N THR A 89 0.89 2.65 -9.02
CA THR A 89 2.13 3.41 -8.98
C THR A 89 1.79 4.88 -8.83
N LEU A 90 2.74 5.68 -8.36
CA LEU A 90 2.54 7.14 -8.28
C LEU A 90 2.18 7.75 -9.65
N ASN A 91 2.69 7.15 -10.73
CA ASN A 91 2.47 7.60 -12.11
C ASN A 91 1.05 7.33 -12.64
N ASN A 92 0.31 6.39 -12.07
CA ASN A 92 -1.05 6.04 -12.51
C ASN A 92 -2.08 6.14 -11.37
N TYR A 93 -1.79 6.97 -10.37
CA TYR A 93 -2.69 7.24 -9.23
C TYR A 93 -4.05 7.80 -9.67
N ASN A 94 -4.12 8.49 -10.82
CA ASN A 94 -5.37 9.03 -11.38
C ASN A 94 -6.08 8.06 -12.37
N SER A 95 -5.41 6.99 -12.80
CA SER A 95 -5.84 6.23 -13.98
C SER A 95 -7.04 5.31 -13.75
N ASN A 96 -7.41 5.03 -12.50
CA ASN A 96 -8.47 4.08 -12.13
C ASN A 96 -9.60 4.71 -11.28
N ASN A 97 -9.72 6.04 -11.25
CA ASN A 97 -10.73 6.76 -10.45
C ASN A 97 -11.98 7.21 -11.25
N HIS A 98 -12.29 6.56 -12.38
CA HIS A 98 -13.54 6.75 -13.12
C HIS A 98 -14.32 5.44 -13.20
#